data_AF-A0AA96YSB5-F1
#
_entry.id   AF-A0AA96YSB5-F1
#
_cell.length_a   1.000
_cell.length_b   1.000
_cell.length_c   1.000
_cell.angle_alpha   90.00
_cell.angle_beta   90.00
_cell.angle_gamma   90.00
#
_symmetry.space_group_name_H-M   'P 1'
#
loop_
_entity.id
_entity.type
_entity.pdbx_description
1 polymer ?
#
loop_
_entity_poly.entity_id
_entity_poly.type
_entity_poly.pdbx_seq_one_letter_code
_entity_poly.pdbx_strand_id
1 'polypeptide(L)'
;MKNIEQQQGNVSLLMVIIFITIGTLLIKSVHFFQERARDELHKEIKYFDAFNKAESALAWGGTLHWDSQYRGLKRWVCQKEENQQWKSCLKHYKGADFVLSGQSHYRLGNDIKVYRWVVWDANKQQFFSRKKGWLDYCPVIKKGFC
;
A
#
# COMPACT_ATOMS: atom_id res chain seq x y z
N MET A 1 -57.34 -57.27 -12.09
CA MET A 1 -55.90 -57.11 -12.41
C MET A 1 -55.54 -55.64 -12.22
N LYS A 2 -54.43 -55.38 -11.54
CA LYS A 2 -54.03 -54.07 -10.98
C LYS A 2 -53.96 -52.95 -12.02
N ASN A 3 -54.66 -51.84 -11.79
CA ASN A 3 -54.40 -50.56 -12.44
C ASN A 3 -53.06 -50.02 -11.93
N ILE A 4 -52.08 -49.90 -12.83
CA ILE A 4 -50.86 -49.15 -12.59
C ILE A 4 -51.16 -47.74 -13.11
N GLU A 5 -51.72 -46.89 -12.24
CA GLU A 5 -51.77 -45.46 -12.54
C GLU A 5 -50.35 -44.92 -12.53
N GLN A 6 -49.95 -44.42 -13.69
CA GLN A 6 -48.62 -43.96 -14.01
C GLN A 6 -48.32 -42.69 -13.19
N GLN A 7 -47.43 -42.83 -12.23
CA GLN A 7 -47.00 -41.81 -11.27
C GLN A 7 -46.19 -40.69 -11.97
N GLN A 8 -46.83 -39.82 -12.76
CA GLN A 8 -46.16 -38.72 -13.50
C GLN A 8 -45.86 -37.48 -12.64
N GLY A 9 -46.45 -37.35 -11.45
CA GLY A 9 -46.23 -36.19 -10.56
C GLY A 9 -44.84 -36.12 -9.92
N ASN A 10 -44.15 -37.26 -9.77
CA ASN A 10 -42.87 -37.33 -9.05
C ASN A 10 -41.69 -36.78 -9.89
N VAL A 11 -41.75 -36.91 -11.23
CA VAL A 11 -40.68 -36.48 -12.14
C VAL A 11 -40.65 -34.95 -12.29
N SER A 12 -41.82 -34.31 -12.36
CA SER A 12 -41.92 -32.83 -12.45
C SER A 12 -41.35 -32.15 -11.20
N LEU A 13 -41.66 -32.69 -10.01
CA LEU A 13 -41.16 -32.20 -8.73
C LEU A 13 -39.63 -32.32 -8.63
N LEU A 14 -39.09 -33.44 -9.14
CA LEU A 14 -37.65 -33.70 -9.21
C LEU A 14 -36.94 -32.69 -10.12
N MET A 15 -37.54 -32.34 -11.26
CA MET A 15 -37.01 -31.33 -12.17
C MET A 15 -36.92 -29.93 -11.51
N VAL A 16 -37.95 -29.53 -10.76
CA VAL A 16 -37.96 -28.26 -10.02
C VAL A 16 -36.85 -28.23 -8.97
N ILE A 17 -36.67 -29.33 -8.22
CA ILE A 17 -35.58 -29.46 -7.24
C ILE A 17 -34.21 -29.36 -7.93
N ILE A 18 -34.03 -30.01 -9.07
CA ILE A 18 -32.80 -29.91 -9.86
C ILE A 18 -32.54 -28.46 -10.31
N PHE A 19 -33.55 -27.75 -10.79
CA PHE A 19 -33.36 -26.35 -11.17
C PHE A 19 -33.03 -25.44 -9.99
N ILE A 20 -33.68 -25.64 -8.84
CA ILE A 20 -33.38 -24.88 -7.62
C ILE A 20 -31.95 -25.18 -7.15
N THR A 21 -31.52 -26.45 -7.18
CA THR A 21 -30.16 -26.82 -6.77
C THR A 21 -29.11 -26.25 -7.72
N ILE A 22 -29.32 -26.30 -9.04
CA ILE A 22 -28.40 -25.67 -10.00
C ILE A 22 -28.38 -24.14 -9.80
N GLY A 23 -29.54 -23.50 -9.69
CA GLY A 23 -29.65 -22.06 -9.48
C GLY A 23 -28.94 -21.60 -8.21
N THR A 24 -29.10 -22.35 -7.10
CA THR A 24 -28.42 -22.03 -5.84
C THR A 24 -26.92 -22.26 -5.91
N LEU A 25 -26.44 -23.28 -6.63
CA LEU A 25 -25.00 -23.50 -6.86
C LEU A 25 -24.38 -22.36 -7.67
N LEU A 26 -25.05 -21.90 -8.72
CA LEU A 26 -24.60 -20.77 -9.55
C LEU A 26 -24.52 -19.48 -8.73
N ILE A 27 -25.56 -19.16 -7.96
CA ILE A 27 -25.58 -17.96 -7.10
C ILE A 27 -24.45 -18.03 -6.06
N LYS A 28 -24.23 -19.19 -5.42
CA LYS A 28 -23.12 -19.37 -4.45
C LYS A 28 -21.75 -19.17 -5.09
N SER A 29 -21.55 -19.71 -6.29
CA SER A 29 -20.28 -19.54 -7.02
C SER A 29 -20.01 -18.05 -7.30
N VAL A 30 -21.00 -17.32 -7.83
CA VAL A 30 -20.87 -15.88 -8.12
C VAL A 30 -20.58 -15.09 -6.84
N HIS A 31 -21.30 -15.37 -5.75
CA HIS A 31 -21.07 -14.71 -4.46
C HIS A 31 -19.63 -14.90 -3.98
N PHE A 32 -19.11 -16.13 -4.07
CA PHE A 32 -17.74 -16.44 -3.68
C PHE A 32 -16.69 -15.68 -4.50
N PHE A 33 -16.88 -15.56 -5.82
CA PHE A 33 -16.00 -14.75 -6.66
C PHE A 33 -16.07 -13.26 -6.31
N GLN A 34 -17.27 -12.74 -6.04
CA GLN A 34 -17.47 -11.34 -5.67
C GLN A 34 -16.80 -11.00 -4.33
N GLU A 35 -16.94 -11.86 -3.32
CA GLU A 35 -16.31 -11.66 -2.02
C GLU A 35 -14.78 -11.61 -2.13
N ARG A 36 -14.19 -12.52 -2.90
CA ARG A 36 -12.75 -12.51 -3.15
C ARG A 36 -12.28 -11.24 -3.87
N ALA A 37 -13.01 -10.82 -4.90
CA ALA A 37 -12.68 -9.60 -5.63
C ALA A 37 -12.77 -8.36 -4.72
N ARG A 38 -13.82 -8.28 -3.86
CA ARG A 38 -13.99 -7.21 -2.89
C ARG A 38 -12.82 -7.17 -1.90
N ASP A 39 -12.45 -8.32 -1.36
CA ASP A 39 -11.39 -8.40 -0.36
C ASP A 39 -10.04 -8.00 -0.97
N GLU A 40 -9.75 -8.40 -2.21
CA GLU A 40 -8.54 -7.98 -2.91
C GLU A 40 -8.52 -6.48 -3.19
N LEU A 41 -9.61 -5.94 -3.74
CA LEU A 41 -9.77 -4.50 -3.96
C LEU A 41 -9.56 -3.71 -2.67
N HIS A 42 -10.08 -4.20 -1.54
CA HIS A 42 -9.92 -3.52 -0.26
C HIS A 42 -8.46 -3.49 0.21
N LYS A 43 -7.65 -4.52 -0.10
CA LYS A 43 -6.21 -4.51 0.19
C LYS A 43 -5.46 -3.52 -0.70
N GLU A 44 -5.81 -3.44 -1.99
CA GLU A 44 -5.23 -2.49 -2.93
C GLU A 44 -5.54 -1.05 -2.54
N ILE A 45 -6.81 -0.73 -2.24
CA ILE A 45 -7.21 0.61 -1.78
C ILE A 45 -6.39 1.02 -0.55
N LYS A 46 -6.27 0.14 0.44
CA LYS A 46 -5.44 0.42 1.63
C LYS A 46 -3.97 0.60 1.29
N TYR A 47 -3.45 -0.15 0.32
CA TYR A 47 -2.05 -0.05 -0.09
C TYR A 47 -1.79 1.29 -0.77
N PHE A 48 -2.65 1.69 -1.71
CA PHE A 48 -2.54 2.97 -2.40
C PHE A 48 -2.75 4.15 -1.47
N ASP A 49 -3.68 4.08 -0.51
CA ASP A 49 -3.84 5.11 0.52
C ASP A 49 -2.55 5.29 1.33
N ALA A 50 -1.96 4.19 1.82
CA ALA A 50 -0.70 4.25 2.53
C ALA A 50 0.45 4.76 1.62
N PHE A 51 0.54 4.30 0.38
CA PHE A 51 1.55 4.76 -0.57
C PHE A 51 1.44 6.27 -0.83
N ASN A 52 0.23 6.78 -1.08
CA ASN A 52 -0.02 8.21 -1.29
C ASN A 52 0.30 9.05 -0.05
N LYS A 53 0.06 8.51 1.16
CA LYS A 53 0.50 9.15 2.41
C LYS A 53 2.02 9.18 2.53
N ALA A 54 2.71 8.12 2.13
CA ALA A 54 4.18 8.09 2.12
C ALA A 54 4.76 9.09 1.10
N GLU A 55 4.15 9.20 -0.09
CA GLU A 55 4.50 10.21 -1.11
C GLU A 55 4.26 11.63 -0.61
N SER A 56 3.12 11.86 0.04
CA SER A 56 2.81 13.15 0.67
C SER A 56 3.82 13.49 1.76
N ALA A 57 4.24 12.49 2.55
CA ALA A 57 5.31 12.62 3.54
C ALA A 57 6.68 12.96 2.95
N LEU A 58 6.99 12.37 1.81
CA LEU A 58 8.22 12.67 1.08
C LEU A 58 8.19 14.11 0.54
N ALA A 59 7.07 14.54 -0.03
CA ALA A 59 6.89 15.90 -0.55
C ALA A 59 6.98 16.94 0.57
N TRP A 60 6.26 16.73 1.68
CA TRP A 60 6.34 17.57 2.88
C TRP A 60 7.76 17.62 3.47
N GLY A 61 8.45 16.48 3.53
CA GLY A 61 9.84 16.44 3.95
C GLY A 61 10.77 17.32 3.11
N GLY A 62 10.45 17.48 1.82
CA GLY A 62 11.17 18.38 0.92
C GLY A 62 10.94 19.86 1.21
N THR A 63 9.87 20.22 1.92
CA THR A 63 9.57 21.62 2.32
C THR A 63 10.08 21.96 3.71
N LEU A 64 10.48 20.97 4.51
CA LEU A 64 10.96 21.19 5.87
C LEU A 64 12.37 21.80 5.90
N HIS A 65 12.59 22.66 6.90
CA HIS A 65 13.93 23.12 7.22
C HIS A 65 14.62 22.05 8.09
N TRP A 66 15.60 21.38 7.51
CA TRP A 66 16.41 20.37 8.18
C TRP A 66 17.69 21.02 8.69
N ASP A 67 17.97 20.86 9.98
CA ASP A 67 19.14 21.48 10.60
C ASP A 67 20.45 20.95 9.99
N SER A 68 21.38 21.88 9.75
CA SER A 68 22.73 21.64 9.28
C SER A 68 23.52 20.62 10.12
N GLN A 69 23.20 20.48 11.42
CA GLN A 69 23.84 19.49 12.30
C GLN A 69 23.59 18.04 11.85
N TYR A 70 22.56 17.79 11.03
CA TYR A 70 22.25 16.48 10.48
C TYR A 70 23.26 15.99 9.44
N ARG A 71 24.19 16.84 8.97
CA ARG A 71 25.30 16.45 8.07
C ARG A 71 26.22 15.38 8.63
N GLY A 72 26.38 15.30 9.95
CA GLY A 72 27.25 14.31 10.60
C GLY A 72 26.52 13.03 11.05
N LEU A 73 25.19 13.02 11.02
CA LEU A 73 24.39 11.97 11.63
C LEU A 73 24.19 10.81 10.65
N LYS A 74 24.85 9.67 10.96
CA LYS A 74 24.68 8.39 10.25
C LYS A 74 23.37 7.68 10.56
N ARG A 75 22.51 8.26 11.40
CA ARG A 75 21.20 7.70 11.79
C ARG A 75 20.09 8.44 11.04
N TRP A 76 18.94 7.80 10.90
CA TRP A 76 17.74 8.46 10.39
C TRP A 76 17.27 9.52 11.37
N VAL A 77 17.05 10.73 10.88
CA VAL A 77 16.42 11.83 11.63
C VAL A 77 15.03 12.02 11.05
N CYS A 78 13.99 11.86 11.86
CA CYS A 78 12.61 11.88 11.38
C CYS A 78 11.82 13.03 11.99
N GLN A 79 10.99 13.65 11.18
CA GLN A 79 9.93 14.56 11.60
C GLN A 79 8.58 13.90 11.31
N LYS A 80 7.67 14.00 12.28
CA LYS A 80 6.30 13.50 12.16
C LYS A 80 5.36 14.69 12.00
N GLU A 81 4.36 14.55 11.16
CA GLU A 81 3.26 15.51 11.10
C GLU A 81 2.31 15.18 12.27
N GLU A 82 1.80 16.20 12.97
CA GLU A 82 1.09 16.01 14.25
C GLU A 82 -0.30 15.36 14.08
N ASN A 83 -0.96 15.63 12.95
CA ASN A 83 -2.33 15.20 12.67
C ASN A 83 -2.41 13.91 11.84
N GLN A 84 -1.28 13.46 11.30
CA GLN A 84 -1.23 12.40 10.31
C GLN A 84 -0.25 11.31 10.74
N GLN A 85 -0.64 10.06 10.51
CA GLN A 85 0.17 8.88 10.84
C GLN A 85 1.27 8.60 9.82
N TRP A 86 1.89 9.66 9.29
CA TRP A 86 3.03 9.59 8.37
C TRP A 86 4.16 10.49 8.83
N LYS A 87 5.38 10.17 8.38
CA LYS A 87 6.60 10.84 8.80
C LYS A 87 7.58 10.95 7.66
N SER A 88 8.39 11.99 7.68
CA SER A 88 9.50 12.16 6.76
C SER A 88 10.81 11.99 7.51
N CYS A 89 11.75 11.27 6.92
CA CYS A 89 13.04 10.97 7.52
C CYS A 89 14.16 11.35 6.56
N LEU A 90 15.26 11.89 7.10
CA LEU A 90 16.45 12.27 6.36
C LEU A 90 17.65 11.48 6.88
N LYS A 91 18.53 11.07 5.96
CA LYS A 91 19.79 10.41 6.31
C LYS A 91 20.92 10.83 5.39
N HIS A 92 22.08 11.14 5.97
CA HIS A 92 23.29 11.43 5.21
C HIS A 92 23.84 10.19 4.51
N TYR A 93 24.18 10.34 3.23
CA TYR A 93 24.82 9.27 2.45
C TYR A 93 26.31 9.51 2.28
N LYS A 94 26.69 10.50 1.46
CA LYS A 94 28.09 10.83 1.17
C LYS A 94 28.21 12.26 0.64
N GLY A 95 29.25 12.98 1.05
CA GLY A 95 29.47 14.35 0.59
C GLY A 95 28.27 15.24 0.91
N ALA A 96 27.71 15.90 -0.10
CA ALA A 96 26.49 16.69 0.02
C ALA A 96 25.20 15.90 -0.25
N ASP A 97 25.28 14.59 -0.56
CA ASP A 97 24.13 13.75 -0.89
C ASP A 97 23.49 13.13 0.35
N PHE A 98 22.16 13.17 0.34
CA PHE A 98 21.30 12.63 1.38
C PHE A 98 20.14 11.86 0.75
N VAL A 99 19.57 10.98 1.55
CA VAL A 99 18.33 10.28 1.22
C VAL A 99 17.24 10.83 2.12
N LEU A 100 16.20 11.38 1.48
CA LEU A 100 14.94 11.68 2.12
C LEU A 100 14.00 10.47 1.94
N SER A 101 13.22 10.14 2.95
CA SER A 101 12.26 9.04 2.94
C SER A 101 10.92 9.49 3.50
N GLY A 102 9.85 9.30 2.74
CA GLY A 102 8.49 9.41 3.23
C GLY A 102 8.01 8.04 3.71
N GLN A 103 7.39 7.98 4.89
CA GLN A 103 6.97 6.73 5.51
C GLN A 103 5.54 6.84 6.01
N SER A 104 4.75 5.81 5.74
CA SER A 104 3.37 5.69 6.25
C SER A 104 3.13 4.28 6.77
N HIS A 105 2.21 4.17 7.73
CA HIS A 105 1.80 2.89 8.25
C HIS A 105 0.78 2.21 7.33
N TYR A 106 1.04 0.97 6.92
CA TYR A 106 0.10 0.17 6.13
C TYR A 106 -0.50 -1.00 6.95
N ARG A 107 0.35 -1.83 7.55
CA ARG A 107 -0.06 -2.94 8.43
C ARG A 107 0.97 -3.16 9.54
N LEU A 108 0.60 -3.88 10.59
CA LEU A 108 1.52 -4.26 11.67
C LEU A 108 2.82 -4.85 11.09
N GLY A 109 3.93 -4.16 11.33
CA GLY A 109 5.28 -4.56 10.89
C GLY A 109 5.65 -4.18 9.45
N ASN A 110 4.72 -3.63 8.66
CA ASN A 110 4.93 -3.22 7.27
C ASN A 110 4.54 -1.76 7.06
N ASP A 111 5.54 -0.88 7.18
CA ASP A 111 5.43 0.51 6.75
C ASP A 111 5.78 0.61 5.26
N ILE A 112 5.02 1.42 4.51
CA ILE A 112 5.41 1.80 3.16
C ILE A 112 6.45 2.91 3.26
N LYS A 113 7.56 2.75 2.53
CA LYS A 113 8.65 3.71 2.47
C LYS A 113 8.95 4.04 1.02
N VAL A 114 8.94 5.32 0.72
CA VAL A 114 9.36 5.89 -0.57
C VAL A 114 10.57 6.78 -0.33
N TYR A 115 11.37 6.99 -1.36
CA TYR A 115 12.68 7.62 -1.23
C TYR A 115 12.92 8.69 -2.29
N ARG A 116 13.75 9.67 -1.93
CA ARG A 116 14.25 10.66 -2.87
C ARG A 116 15.67 11.08 -2.54
N TRP A 117 16.50 11.20 -3.57
CA TRP A 117 17.81 11.84 -3.46
C TRP A 117 17.66 13.35 -3.30
N VAL A 118 18.27 13.88 -2.24
CA VAL A 118 18.35 15.32 -1.96
C VAL A 118 19.79 15.72 -1.72
N VAL A 119 20.14 16.94 -2.10
CA VAL A 119 21.50 17.49 -1.99
C VAL A 119 21.45 18.70 -1.09
N TRP A 120 22.41 18.83 -0.19
CA TRP A 120 22.58 20.02 0.63
C TRP A 120 23.27 21.13 -0.16
N ASP A 121 22.62 22.29 -0.27
CA ASP A 121 23.24 23.52 -0.78
C ASP A 121 23.81 24.35 0.38
N ALA A 122 25.14 24.49 0.42
CA ALA A 122 25.83 25.24 1.46
C ALA A 122 25.56 26.76 1.41
N ASN A 123 25.27 27.31 0.23
CA ASN A 123 25.04 28.75 0.07
C ASN A 123 23.65 29.15 0.55
N LYS A 124 22.65 28.33 0.25
CA LYS A 124 21.25 28.58 0.63
C LYS A 124 20.88 27.96 1.98
N GLN A 125 21.76 27.14 2.54
CA GLN A 125 21.53 26.35 3.77
C GLN A 125 20.23 25.55 3.71
N GLN A 126 19.96 24.93 2.56
CA GLN A 126 18.70 24.22 2.30
C GLN A 126 18.96 22.94 1.51
N PHE A 127 18.04 21.99 1.65
CA PHE A 127 18.04 20.76 0.86
C PHE A 127 17.28 20.96 -0.45
N PHE A 128 17.91 20.55 -1.55
CA PHE A 128 17.28 20.56 -2.87
C PHE A 128 17.06 19.14 -3.36
N SER A 129 15.85 18.90 -3.85
CA SER A 129 15.51 17.65 -4.51
C SER A 129 16.27 17.49 -5.82
N ARG A 130 16.91 16.33 -6.02
CA ARG A 130 17.54 16.01 -7.30
C ARG A 130 16.48 15.81 -8.39
N LYS A 131 16.73 16.34 -9.59
CA LYS A 131 15.92 16.03 -10.78
C LYS A 131 15.96 14.52 -11.04
N LYS A 132 14.78 13.90 -11.24
CA LYS A 132 14.63 12.43 -11.43
C LYS A 132 15.20 11.57 -10.28
N GLY A 133 15.21 12.09 -9.06
CA GLY A 133 15.75 11.37 -7.88
C GLY A 133 14.73 10.55 -7.09
N TRP A 134 13.49 10.40 -7.58
CA TRP A 134 12.39 9.72 -6.89
C TRP A 134 12.46 8.21 -7.10
N LEU A 135 12.23 7.44 -6.03
CA LEU A 135 12.45 5.99 -5.98
C LEU A 135 11.43 5.33 -5.03
N ASP A 136 10.78 4.28 -5.51
CA ASP A 136 9.88 3.39 -4.74
C ASP A 136 10.62 2.21 -4.09
N TYR A 137 11.91 2.07 -4.34
CA TYR A 137 12.78 1.06 -3.76
C TYR A 137 13.94 1.65 -2.97
N CYS A 138 14.63 0.80 -2.22
CA CYS A 138 15.78 1.23 -1.41
C CYS A 138 16.91 1.80 -2.28
N PRO A 139 17.27 3.08 -2.14
CA PRO A 139 18.25 3.72 -3.02
C PRO A 139 19.70 3.28 -2.77
N VAL A 140 19.96 2.64 -1.62
CA VAL A 140 21.31 2.39 -1.12
C VAL A 140 21.42 0.97 -0.59
N ILE A 141 22.37 0.20 -1.15
CA ILE A 141 22.62 -1.20 -0.78
C ILE A 141 23.23 -1.32 0.64
N LYS A 142 23.83 -0.23 1.15
CA LYS A 142 24.44 -0.20 2.48
C LYS A 142 23.41 -0.41 3.59
N LYS A 143 23.66 -1.40 4.45
CA LYS A 143 22.82 -1.75 5.61
C LYS A 143 22.43 -0.53 6.45
N GLY A 144 21.15 -0.48 6.82
CA GLY A 144 20.58 0.51 7.73
C GLY A 144 20.00 1.75 7.03
N PHE A 145 20.06 1.85 5.71
CA PHE A 145 19.20 2.78 4.95
C PHE A 145 17.80 2.21 4.84
N CYS A 146 17.75 0.93 4.49
CA CYS A 146 16.64 0.02 4.61
C CYS A 146 17.19 -1.20 5.38
#